data_AF-A0A6B3CK12-F1
#
_entry.id   AF-A0A6B3CK12-F1
#
_cell.length_a   1.000
_cell.length_b   1.000
_cell.length_c   1.000
_cell.angle_alpha   90.00
_cell.angle_beta   90.00
_cell.angle_gamma   90.00
#
_symmetry.space_group_name_H-M   'P 1'
#
loop_
_entity.id
_entity.type
_entity.pdbx_description
1 polymer ?
#
loop_
_entity_poly.entity_id
_entity_poly.type
_entity_poly.pdbx_seq_one_letter_code
_entity_poly.pdbx_strand_id
1 'polypeptide(L)' 'LEITAGEYAFTAQDFANLVEGPAGPAVDCLQADVTRCGGITGLLEIAGLSAVRHLDLSAHCAPAVSAHAFCAVRRLRHL' A
#
# COMPACT_ATOMS: atom_id res chain seq x y z
N LEU A 1 10.27 16.17 -4.84
CA LEU A 1 8.98 16.00 -4.14
C LEU A 1 8.59 14.55 -4.34
N GLU A 2 8.36 13.79 -3.27
CA GLU A 2 7.82 12.43 -3.35
C GLU A 2 6.29 12.48 -3.21
N ILE A 3 5.59 11.64 -3.97
CA ILE A 3 4.13 11.53 -4.00
C ILE A 3 3.71 10.19 -3.38
N THR A 4 2.78 10.26 -2.43
CA THR A 4 2.23 9.09 -1.74
C THR A 4 0.70 9.09 -1.87
N ALA A 5 0.10 7.95 -2.22
CA ALA A 5 -1.35 7.80 -2.25
C ALA A 5 -1.78 6.32 -2.10
N GLY A 6 -3.06 6.13 -1.80
CA GLY A 6 -3.70 4.81 -1.72
C GLY A 6 -4.62 4.64 -0.50
N GLU A 7 -4.69 5.64 0.39
CA GLU A 7 -5.50 5.58 1.61
C GLU A 7 -7.02 5.53 1.34
N TYR A 8 -7.43 5.83 0.11
CA TYR A 8 -8.80 5.72 -0.38
C TYR A 8 -8.99 4.58 -1.40
N ALA A 9 -7.99 3.71 -1.57
CA ALA A 9 -8.10 2.50 -2.37
C ALA A 9 -8.73 1.36 -1.53
N PHE A 10 -9.69 0.64 -2.11
CA PHE A 10 -10.48 -0.39 -1.41
C PHE A 10 -10.16 -1.80 -1.88
N THR A 11 -9.66 -1.94 -3.11
CA THR A 11 -9.35 -3.23 -3.74
C THR A 11 -7.91 -3.27 -4.22
N ALA A 12 -7.33 -4.47 -4.38
CA ALA A 12 -5.99 -4.62 -4.97
C ALA A 12 -5.87 -3.97 -6.36
N GLN A 13 -6.97 -3.94 -7.13
CA GLN A 13 -6.99 -3.28 -8.44
C GLN A 13 -6.82 -1.75 -8.35
N ASP A 14 -7.35 -1.11 -7.31
CA ASP A 14 -7.15 0.33 -7.09
C ASP A 14 -5.66 0.65 -6.89
N PHE A 15 -4.93 -0.20 -6.16
CA PHE A 15 -3.48 -0.07 -5.99
C PHE A 15 -2.71 -0.40 -7.28
N ALA A 16 -3.15 -1.41 -8.04
CA ALA A 16 -2.58 -1.71 -9.36
C ALA A 16 -2.69 -0.50 -10.30
N ASN A 17 -3.85 0.18 -10.31
CA ASN A 17 -4.07 1.37 -11.13
C ASN A 17 -3.10 2.52 -10.76
N LEU A 18 -2.66 2.62 -9.50
CA LEU A 18 -1.66 3.62 -9.08
C LEU A 18 -0.24 3.30 -9.59
N VAL A 19 0.08 2.05 -9.88
CA VAL A 19 1.45 1.62 -10.20
C VAL A 19 1.63 1.17 -11.66
N GLU A 20 0.53 0.91 -12.38
CA GLU A 20 0.51 0.38 -13.75
C GLU A 20 0.08 1.40 -14.81
N GLY A 21 0.14 2.70 -14.50
CA GLY A 21 -0.20 3.76 -15.45
C GLY A 21 0.67 3.75 -16.71
N PRO A 22 0.18 4.27 -17.86
CA PRO A 22 0.91 4.27 -19.13
C PRO A 22 2.18 5.13 -19.12
N ALA A 23 2.29 6.08 -18.17
CA ALA A 23 3.47 6.90 -17.94
C ALA A 23 4.39 6.34 -16.83
N GLY A 24 4.07 5.14 -16.31
CA GLY A 24 4.69 4.57 -15.11
C GLY A 24 3.84 4.77 -13.84
N PRO A 25 4.41 4.46 -12.66
CA PRO A 25 3.74 4.64 -11.38
C PRO A 25 3.36 6.11 -11.12
N ALA A 26 2.15 6.33 -10.64
CA ALA A 26 1.65 7.65 -10.24
C ALA A 26 2.14 8.08 -8.84
N VAL A 27 2.75 7.17 -8.09
CA VAL A 27 3.24 7.40 -6.72
C VAL A 27 4.66 6.84 -6.55
N ASP A 28 5.41 7.48 -5.66
CA ASP A 28 6.73 7.01 -5.18
C ASP A 28 6.59 6.03 -4.00
N CYS A 29 5.47 6.13 -3.26
CA CYS A 29 5.13 5.24 -2.16
C CYS A 29 3.62 4.95 -2.14
N LEU A 30 3.27 3.68 -2.04
CA LEU A 30 1.89 3.27 -1.78
C LEU A 30 1.54 3.57 -0.32
N GLN A 31 0.30 3.94 -0.06
CA GLN A 31 -0.20 4.13 1.30
C GLN A 31 -1.48 3.33 1.51
N ALA A 32 -1.48 2.36 2.43
CA ALA A 32 -2.62 1.48 2.65
C ALA A 32 -3.25 1.70 4.02
N ASP A 33 -4.57 1.85 4.03
CA ASP A 33 -5.39 1.78 5.24
C ASP A 33 -5.94 0.36 5.39
N VAL A 34 -5.46 -0.38 6.40
CA VAL A 34 -5.86 -1.77 6.66
C VAL A 34 -7.37 -1.91 6.86
N THR A 35 -8.03 -0.86 7.35
CA THR A 35 -9.48 -0.87 7.58
C THR A 35 -10.32 -0.65 6.31
N ARG A 36 -9.68 -0.31 5.18
CA ARG A 36 -10.34 -0.02 3.90
C ARG A 36 -9.96 -0.97 2.79
N CYS A 37 -8.69 -1.37 2.71
CA CYS A 37 -8.14 -2.09 1.56
C CYS A 37 -8.46 -3.59 1.53
N GLY A 38 -9.54 -4.03 2.18
CA GLY A 38 -9.90 -5.45 2.31
C GLY A 38 -9.29 -6.15 3.54
N GLY A 39 -8.91 -5.40 4.58
CA GLY A 39 -8.37 -5.97 5.81
C GLY A 39 -6.92 -6.43 5.68
N ILE A 40 -6.51 -7.34 6.57
CA ILE A 40 -5.15 -7.90 6.58
C ILE A 40 -4.86 -8.67 5.28
N THR A 41 -5.82 -9.44 4.75
CA THR A 41 -5.64 -10.17 3.49
C THR A 41 -5.36 -9.22 2.32
N GLY A 42 -6.15 -8.16 2.17
CA GLY A 42 -5.93 -7.17 1.13
C GLY A 42 -4.60 -6.42 1.31
N LEU A 43 -4.21 -6.09 2.55
CA LEU A 43 -2.87 -5.53 2.83
C LEU A 43 -1.76 -6.45 2.33
N LEU A 44 -1.85 -7.77 2.55
CA LEU A 44 -0.83 -8.72 2.10
C LEU A 44 -0.74 -8.81 0.57
N GLU A 45 -1.87 -8.71 -0.13
CA GLU A 45 -1.89 -8.61 -1.60
C GLU A 45 -1.17 -7.34 -2.08
N ILE A 46 -1.45 -6.21 -1.44
CA ILE A 46 -0.82 -4.91 -1.74
C ILE A 46 0.68 -4.94 -1.42
N ALA A 47 1.08 -5.58 -0.32
CA ALA A 47 2.48 -5.78 0.02
C ALA A 47 3.21 -6.65 -1.01
N GLY A 48 2.52 -7.64 -1.59
CA GLY A 48 3.01 -8.42 -2.72
C GLY A 48 3.20 -7.56 -3.98
N LEU A 49 2.22 -6.71 -4.30
CA LEU A 49 2.31 -5.76 -5.41
C LEU A 49 3.49 -4.79 -5.22
N SER A 50 3.61 -4.19 -4.04
CA SER A 50 4.70 -3.24 -3.71
C SER A 50 6.06 -3.93 -3.82
N ALA A 51 6.15 -5.18 -3.37
CA ALA A 51 7.33 -6.02 -3.48
C ALA A 51 7.78 -6.26 -4.93
N VAL A 52 6.84 -6.54 -5.84
CA VAL A 52 7.11 -6.81 -7.27
C VAL A 52 7.43 -5.52 -8.03
N ARG A 53 6.77 -4.41 -7.68
CA ARG A 53 6.97 -3.09 -8.32
C ARG A 53 8.12 -2.29 -7.71
N HIS A 54 8.80 -2.83 -6.70
CA HIS A 54 9.87 -2.15 -5.97
C HIS A 54 9.45 -0.79 -5.37
N LEU A 55 8.17 -0.69 -4.98
CA LEU A 55 7.62 0.48 -4.30
C LEU A 55 7.50 0.23 -2.80
N ASP A 56 7.78 1.27 -2.04
CA ASP A 56 7.58 1.26 -0.60
C ASP A 56 6.09 1.35 -0.25
N LEU A 57 5.70 0.76 0.88
CA LEU A 57 4.35 0.76 1.41
C LEU A 57 4.33 1.41 2.81
N SER A 58 3.53 2.45 2.94
CA SER A 58 3.26 3.19 4.17
C SER A 58 1.90 2.80 4.73
N ALA A 59 1.77 2.74 6.05
CA ALA A 59 0.47 2.63 6.70
C ALA A 59 -0.26 3.97 6.68
N HIS A 60 -1.60 3.90 6.64
CA HIS A 60 -2.49 5.02 6.88
C HIS A 60 -3.41 4.73 8.06
N CYS A 61 -3.32 5.57 9.09
CA CYS A 61 -4.20 5.52 10.27
C CYS A 61 -4.20 4.13 10.97
N ALA A 62 -5.21 3.94 11.81
CA ALA A 62 -5.51 2.69 12.52
C ALA A 62 -4.28 2.05 13.21
N PRO A 63 -3.52 2.81 14.04
CA PRO A 63 -2.18 2.42 14.48
C PRO A 63 -2.13 1.06 15.19
N ALA A 64 -3.18 0.69 15.94
CA ALA A 64 -3.23 -0.59 16.65
C ALA A 64 -3.25 -1.81 15.71
N VAL A 65 -4.03 -1.74 14.62
CA VAL A 65 -4.07 -2.82 13.62
C VAL A 65 -2.88 -2.73 12.68
N SER A 66 -2.50 -1.52 12.25
CA SER A 66 -1.36 -1.29 11.36
C SER A 66 -0.06 -1.79 11.97
N ALA A 67 0.19 -1.54 13.27
CA ALA A 67 1.40 -2.01 13.96
C ALA A 67 1.62 -3.52 13.86
N HIS A 68 0.54 -4.33 13.92
CA HIS A 68 0.64 -5.78 13.80
C HIS A 68 0.67 -6.24 12.34
N ALA A 69 -0.24 -5.71 11.52
CA ALA A 69 -0.40 -6.16 10.13
C ALA A 69 0.84 -5.85 9.28
N PHE A 70 1.46 -4.67 9.49
CA PHE A 70 2.65 -4.26 8.74
C PHE A 70 3.94 -4.97 9.15
N CYS A 71 3.95 -5.79 10.22
CA CYS A 71 5.08 -6.69 10.48
C CYS A 71 5.31 -7.70 9.34
N ALA A 72 4.27 -7.99 8.53
CA ALA A 72 4.37 -8.86 7.36
C ALA A 72 4.73 -8.10 6.06
N VAL A 73 4.85 -6.76 6.09
CA VAL A 73 5.10 -5.94 4.90
C VAL A 73 6.60 -5.79 4.68
N ARG A 74 7.11 -6.44 3.62
CA ARG A 74 8.55 -6.47 3.30
C ARG A 74 9.15 -5.10 2.96
N ARG A 75 8.40 -4.25 2.24
CA ARG A 75 8.81 -2.91 1.82
C ARG A 75 8.13 -1.84 2.68
N LEU A 76 8.12 -2.04 4.00
CA LEU A 76 7.57 -1.07 4.95
C LEU A 76 8.44 0.19 4.97
N ARG A 77 7.81 1.36 4.82
CA ARG A 77 8.47 2.65 4.96
C ARG A 77 8.06 3.39 6.23
N HIS A 78 6.76 3.53 6.49
CA HIS A 78 6.24 4.15 7.71
C HIS A 78 5.04 3.39 8.27
N LEU A 79 4.87 3.47 9.59
CA LEU A 79 3.76 2.96 10.37
C LEU A 79 2.87 4.10 10.88
#